data_AF-A0A6N7Q1N3-F1
#
_entry.id   AF-A0A6N7Q1N3-F1
#
_cell.length_a   1.000
_cell.length_b   1.000
_cell.length_c   1.000
_cell.angle_alpha   90.00
_cell.angle_beta   90.00
_cell.angle_gamma   90.00
#
_symmetry.space_group_name_H-M   'P 1'
#
loop_
_entity.id
_entity.type
_entity.pdbx_description
1 polymer ?
#
loop_
_entity_poly.entity_id
_entity_poly.type
_entity_poly.pdbx_seq_one_letter_code
_entity_poly.pdbx_strand_id
1 'polypeptide(L)'
;MTLQVRSFSRAIEAARFFGPILGPRVVARRARLMNRFFGADELTDDLDSLDRHLDQNVTVIDPRAFEEQMDRYLAGTKTPEERRRAFERYHEDKRRERRDVPLVEDFPLAPEEETPDFTHLSMTLRLREIRAYEHWNGNTHVILRDIIERLAEQVDLDPGARDRD
;
A
#
# COMPACT_ATOMS: atom_id res chain seq x y z
N MET A 1 -0.65 -21.57 -4.68
CA MET A 1 -1.71 -21.06 -5.58
C MET A 1 -1.56 -19.55 -5.62
N THR A 2 -1.63 -18.95 -6.81
CA THR A 2 -1.58 -17.50 -6.99
C THR A 2 -2.87 -17.08 -7.68
N LEU A 3 -3.49 -16.01 -7.19
CA LEU A 3 -4.64 -15.38 -7.83
C LEU A 3 -4.16 -14.08 -8.46
N GLN A 4 -4.33 -13.95 -9.78
CA GLN A 4 -3.97 -12.74 -10.52
C GLN A 4 -5.24 -12.03 -10.97
N VAL A 5 -5.34 -10.75 -10.66
CA VAL A 5 -6.47 -9.89 -11.01
C VAL A 5 -5.95 -8.50 -11.36
N ARG A 6 -6.65 -7.81 -12.26
CA ARG A 6 -6.25 -6.49 -12.77
C ARG A 6 -6.99 -5.33 -12.10
N SER A 7 -7.63 -5.57 -10.95
CA SER A 7 -8.20 -4.50 -10.13
C SER A 7 -8.22 -4.87 -8.65
N PHE A 8 -8.06 -3.87 -7.79
CA PHE A 8 -8.09 -4.07 -6.34
C PHE A 8 -9.45 -4.58 -5.86
N SER A 9 -10.57 -4.05 -6.36
CA SER A 9 -11.89 -4.57 -6.02
C SER A 9 -12.04 -6.05 -6.34
N ARG A 10 -11.53 -6.51 -7.49
CA ARG A 10 -11.56 -7.94 -7.83
C ARG A 10 -10.66 -8.77 -6.91
N ALA A 11 -9.55 -8.22 -6.43
CA ALA A 11 -8.69 -8.91 -5.47
C ALA A 11 -9.41 -9.15 -4.15
N ILE A 12 -10.10 -8.12 -3.64
CA ILE A 12 -10.88 -8.20 -2.40
C ILE A 12 -12.05 -9.17 -2.55
N GLU A 13 -12.86 -9.02 -3.60
CA GLU A 13 -14.01 -9.89 -3.83
C GLU A 13 -13.60 -11.35 -4.03
N ALA A 14 -12.51 -11.60 -4.75
CA ALA A 14 -12.02 -12.96 -4.92
C ALA A 14 -11.43 -13.53 -3.62
N ALA A 15 -10.74 -12.72 -2.80
CA ALA A 15 -10.26 -13.15 -1.49
C ALA A 15 -11.43 -13.57 -0.56
N ARG A 16 -12.50 -12.76 -0.54
CA ARG A 16 -13.75 -13.06 0.19
C ARG A 16 -14.44 -14.32 -0.32
N PHE A 17 -14.52 -14.48 -1.63
CA PHE A 17 -15.19 -15.61 -2.26
C PHE A 17 -14.43 -16.93 -2.07
N PHE A 18 -13.12 -16.94 -2.31
CA PHE A 18 -12.31 -18.16 -2.28
C PHE A 18 -11.85 -18.56 -0.88
N GLY A 19 -11.71 -17.61 0.06
CA GLY A 19 -11.26 -17.89 1.42
C GLY A 19 -12.04 -19.02 2.11
N PRO A 20 -13.38 -18.96 2.18
CA PRO A 20 -14.21 -20.01 2.76
C PRO A 20 -14.14 -21.35 2.00
N ILE A 21 -13.98 -21.31 0.67
CA ILE A 21 -13.96 -22.51 -0.19
C ILE A 21 -12.67 -23.30 -0.02
N LEU A 22 -11.53 -22.59 0.04
CA LEU A 22 -10.21 -23.21 0.15
C LEU A 22 -9.92 -23.76 1.56
N GLY A 23 -10.76 -23.40 2.54
CA GLY A 23 -10.70 -23.87 3.90
C GLY A 23 -9.64 -23.16 4.75
N PRO A 24 -9.67 -23.37 6.09
CA PRO A 24 -8.92 -22.55 7.06
C PRO A 24 -7.40 -22.70 7.00
N ARG A 25 -6.89 -23.67 6.23
CA ARG A 25 -5.45 -23.88 6.03
C ARG A 25 -4.88 -23.02 4.91
N VAL A 26 -5.72 -22.39 4.10
CA VAL A 26 -5.31 -21.57 2.97
C VAL A 26 -5.52 -20.11 3.34
N VAL A 27 -4.40 -19.38 3.47
CA VAL A 27 -4.39 -17.96 3.85
C VAL A 27 -3.58 -17.15 2.83
N ALA A 28 -4.03 -15.93 2.58
CA ALA A 28 -3.26 -14.98 1.77
C ALA A 28 -2.03 -14.52 2.59
N ARG A 29 -0.83 -14.77 2.08
CA ARG A 29 0.43 -14.45 2.77
C ARG A 29 1.14 -13.24 2.22
N ARG A 30 0.92 -12.93 0.95
CA ARG A 30 1.62 -11.88 0.22
C ARG A 30 0.71 -11.28 -0.84
N ALA A 31 0.87 -10.00 -1.10
CA ALA A 31 0.24 -9.30 -2.20
C ALA A 31 1.32 -8.65 -3.06
N ARG A 32 1.28 -8.93 -4.37
CA ARG A 32 2.12 -8.25 -5.36
C ARG A 32 1.25 -7.31 -6.18
N LEU A 33 1.70 -6.08 -6.35
CA LEU A 33 0.98 -5.10 -7.15
C LEU A 33 1.91 -4.13 -7.88
N MET A 34 1.30 -3.44 -8.84
CA MET A 34 1.87 -2.34 -9.60
C MET A 34 1.31 -1.01 -9.05
N ASN A 35 2.18 -0.08 -8.66
CA ASN A 35 1.82 1.22 -8.08
C ASN A 35 1.75 2.34 -9.13
N ARG A 36 1.15 2.05 -10.28
CA ARG A 36 0.86 3.06 -11.30
C ARG A 36 -0.35 2.67 -12.15
N PHE A 37 -0.96 3.67 -12.77
CA PHE A 37 -1.84 3.44 -13.89
C PHE A 37 -1.06 3.29 -15.20
N PHE A 38 -1.71 2.69 -16.18
CA PHE A 38 -1.22 2.51 -17.54
C PHE A 38 -2.10 3.31 -18.49
N GLY A 39 -1.48 4.04 -19.41
CA GLY A 39 -2.18 4.64 -20.54
C GLY A 39 -2.69 3.59 -21.50
N ALA A 40 -3.77 3.90 -22.23
CA ALA A 40 -4.31 2.97 -23.23
C ALA A 40 -3.31 2.67 -24.37
N ASP A 41 -2.42 3.62 -24.65
CA ASP A 41 -1.32 3.51 -25.60
C ASP A 41 -0.19 2.57 -25.13
N GLU A 42 -0.05 2.37 -23.82
CA GLU A 42 0.87 1.38 -23.25
C GLU A 42 0.34 -0.06 -23.37
N LEU A 43 -0.94 -0.24 -23.74
CA LEU A 43 -1.62 -1.54 -23.85
C LEU A 43 -1.66 -2.09 -25.27
N THR A 44 -0.73 -1.64 -26.12
CA THR A 44 -0.76 -1.88 -27.57
C THR A 44 -0.38 -3.30 -28.00
N ASP A 45 0.23 -4.08 -27.10
CA ASP A 45 0.60 -5.47 -27.32
C ASP A 45 -0.56 -6.41 -26.92
N ASP A 46 -0.32 -7.32 -25.97
CA ASP A 46 -1.29 -8.24 -25.39
C ASP A 46 -1.48 -7.97 -23.89
N LEU A 47 -2.56 -8.49 -23.31
CA LEU A 47 -2.80 -8.35 -21.87
C LEU A 47 -1.74 -9.08 -21.02
N ASP A 48 -1.04 -10.06 -21.60
CA ASP A 48 0.01 -10.81 -20.92
C ASP A 48 1.30 -9.97 -20.74
N SER A 49 1.48 -8.94 -21.57
CA SER A 49 2.56 -7.94 -21.43
C SER A 49 2.45 -7.14 -20.13
N LEU A 50 1.23 -6.80 -19.70
CA LEU A 50 0.98 -6.16 -18.42
C LEU A 50 1.37 -7.06 -17.25
N ASP A 51 1.04 -8.33 -17.35
CA ASP A 51 1.33 -9.28 -16.27
C ASP A 51 2.85 -9.49 -16.15
N ARG A 52 3.60 -9.46 -17.26
CA ARG A 52 5.07 -9.47 -17.23
C ARG A 52 5.66 -8.29 -16.46
N HIS A 53 5.03 -7.12 -16.47
CA HIS A 53 5.51 -5.99 -15.69
C HIS A 53 5.41 -6.23 -14.18
N LEU A 54 4.43 -7.02 -13.71
CA LEU A 54 4.33 -7.39 -12.29
C LEU A 54 5.51 -8.25 -11.83
N ASP A 55 6.23 -8.92 -12.73
CA ASP A 55 7.36 -9.77 -12.37
C ASP A 55 8.73 -9.08 -12.52
N GLN A 56 8.74 -7.83 -12.99
CA GLN A 56 9.96 -7.05 -13.21
C GLN A 56 10.25 -6.10 -12.05
N ASN A 57 11.52 -6.04 -11.63
CA ASN A 57 12.00 -5.09 -10.61
C ASN A 57 11.17 -5.11 -9.30
N VAL A 58 10.72 -6.31 -8.91
CA VAL A 58 9.89 -6.52 -7.72
C VAL A 58 10.67 -6.14 -6.47
N THR A 59 10.13 -5.18 -5.71
CA THR A 59 10.65 -4.84 -4.38
C THR A 59 9.90 -5.64 -3.33
N VAL A 60 10.58 -6.61 -2.72
CA VAL A 60 10.05 -7.37 -1.58
C VAL A 60 10.11 -6.48 -0.34
N ILE A 61 8.95 -6.19 0.25
CA ILE A 61 8.86 -5.44 1.50
C ILE A 61 9.18 -6.37 2.66
N ASP A 62 10.22 -6.03 3.41
CA ASP A 62 10.61 -6.69 4.66
C ASP A 62 10.25 -5.77 5.84
N PRO A 63 9.29 -6.17 6.71
CA PRO A 63 8.93 -5.41 7.90
C PRO A 63 10.13 -5.14 8.82
N ARG A 64 11.09 -6.07 8.91
CA ARG A 64 12.28 -5.90 9.74
C ARG A 64 13.20 -4.81 9.22
N ALA A 65 13.36 -4.72 7.90
CA ALA A 65 14.14 -3.66 7.28
C ALA A 65 13.53 -2.27 7.55
N PHE A 66 12.19 -2.19 7.63
CA PHE A 66 11.49 -0.97 8.04
C PHE A 66 11.75 -0.62 9.52
N GLU A 67 11.65 -1.60 10.42
CA GLU A 67 11.96 -1.41 11.85
C GLU A 67 13.40 -0.94 12.05
N GLU A 68 14.38 -1.62 11.44
CA GLU A 68 15.80 -1.24 11.49
C GLU A 68 16.07 0.14 10.89
N GLN A 69 15.34 0.51 9.83
CA GLN A 69 15.39 1.86 9.28
C GLN A 69 14.86 2.87 10.30
N MET A 70 13.71 2.62 10.90
CA MET A 70 13.10 3.52 11.86
C MET A 70 13.96 3.69 13.12
N ASP A 71 14.53 2.61 13.63
CA ASP A 71 15.45 2.61 14.76
C ASP A 71 16.65 3.53 14.51
N ARG A 72 17.19 3.54 13.28
CA ARG A 72 18.27 4.47 12.90
C ARG A 72 17.83 5.93 12.94
N TYR A 73 16.61 6.26 12.53
CA TYR A 73 16.09 7.63 12.61
C TYR A 73 15.85 8.07 14.06
N LEU A 74 15.38 7.14 14.90
CA LEU A 74 15.05 7.39 16.29
C LEU A 74 16.27 7.28 17.23
N ALA A 75 17.39 6.76 16.75
CA ALA A 75 18.62 6.59 17.52
C ALA A 75 19.06 7.92 18.16
N GLY A 76 19.22 7.91 19.48
CA GLY A 76 19.66 9.08 20.25
C GLY A 76 18.58 10.12 20.56
N THR A 77 17.32 9.91 20.14
CA THR A 77 16.19 10.75 20.58
C THR A 77 15.84 10.46 22.04
N LYS A 78 15.62 11.52 22.84
CA LYS A 78 15.36 11.44 24.29
C LYS A 78 13.99 11.96 24.66
N THR A 79 13.45 12.93 23.92
CA THR A 79 12.14 13.54 24.19
C THR A 79 11.09 13.19 23.12
N PRO A 80 9.78 13.31 23.44
CA PRO A 80 8.72 13.17 22.46
C PRO A 80 8.89 14.12 21.24
N GLU A 81 9.28 15.37 21.47
CA GLU A 81 9.54 16.35 20.41
C GLU A 81 10.72 15.96 19.51
N GLU A 82 11.78 15.39 20.07
CA GLU A 82 12.92 14.88 19.28
C GLU A 82 12.51 13.68 18.44
N ARG A 83 11.69 12.78 18.98
CA ARG A 83 11.09 11.67 18.23
C ARG A 83 10.22 12.16 17.09
N ARG A 84 9.32 13.13 17.34
CA ARG A 84 8.46 13.71 16.30
C ARG A 84 9.29 14.30 15.16
N ARG A 85 10.32 15.08 15.47
CA ARG A 85 11.24 15.63 14.46
C ARG A 85 12.00 14.54 13.69
N ALA A 86 12.34 13.42 14.32
CA ALA A 86 12.96 12.29 13.63
C ALA A 86 12.00 11.62 12.64
N PHE A 87 10.73 11.44 13.02
CA PHE A 87 9.67 10.97 12.12
C PHE A 87 9.42 11.92 10.94
N GLU A 88 9.39 13.23 11.19
CA GLU A 88 9.25 14.26 10.15
C GLU A 88 10.40 14.15 9.13
N ARG A 89 11.66 14.08 9.61
CA ARG A 89 12.83 13.89 8.73
C ARG A 89 12.75 12.61 7.89
N TYR A 90 12.29 11.51 8.47
CA TYR A 90 12.10 10.25 7.73
C TYR A 90 11.17 10.43 6.52
N HIS A 91 10.05 11.12 6.72
CA HIS A 91 9.12 11.39 5.62
C HIS A 91 9.64 12.42 4.62
N GLU A 92 10.36 13.46 5.08
CA GLU A 92 11.04 14.41 4.19
C GLU A 92 12.08 13.74 3.30
N ASP A 93 12.89 12.83 3.85
CA ASP A 93 13.88 12.06 3.10
C ASP A 93 13.19 11.17 2.06
N LYS A 94 12.07 10.52 2.42
CA LYS A 94 11.24 9.74 1.48
C LYS A 94 10.71 10.58 0.32
N ARG A 95 10.23 11.81 0.58
CA ARG A 95 9.81 12.76 -0.48
C ARG A 95 10.99 13.12 -1.37
N ARG A 96 12.12 13.53 -0.79
CA ARG A 96 13.31 14.01 -1.50
C ARG A 96 13.89 12.93 -2.40
N GLU A 97 13.98 11.70 -1.90
CA GLU A 97 14.54 10.56 -2.64
C GLU A 97 13.55 9.92 -3.61
N ARG A 98 12.26 10.30 -3.55
CA ARG A 98 11.17 9.65 -4.30
C ARG A 98 11.09 8.14 -4.06
N ARG A 99 11.40 7.70 -2.82
CA ARG A 99 11.48 6.29 -2.40
C ARG A 99 10.33 5.87 -1.48
N ASP A 100 9.16 6.42 -1.71
CA ASP A 100 7.98 6.15 -0.89
C ASP A 100 7.42 4.74 -1.13
N VAL A 101 6.78 4.53 -2.28
CA VAL A 101 6.25 3.22 -2.70
C VAL A 101 6.98 2.76 -3.96
N PRO A 102 7.53 1.53 -3.98
CA PRO A 102 8.13 0.96 -5.17
C PRO A 102 7.13 0.81 -6.31
N LEU A 103 7.62 0.87 -7.56
CA LEU A 103 6.77 0.67 -8.74
C LEU A 103 6.09 -0.69 -8.71
N VAL A 104 6.85 -1.76 -8.43
CA VAL A 104 6.33 -3.09 -8.17
C VAL A 104 6.70 -3.47 -6.77
N GLU A 105 5.71 -3.70 -5.93
CA GLU A 105 5.93 -4.12 -4.55
C GLU A 105 5.34 -5.50 -4.32
N ASP A 106 5.99 -6.25 -3.47
CA ASP A 106 5.52 -7.53 -2.96
C ASP A 106 5.56 -7.42 -1.43
N PHE A 107 4.40 -7.20 -0.81
CA PHE A 107 4.31 -6.96 0.64
C PHE A 107 3.69 -8.13 1.40
N PRO A 108 4.15 -8.41 2.63
CA PRO A 108 3.58 -9.46 3.46
C PRO A 108 2.18 -9.07 3.94
N LEU A 109 1.29 -10.05 4.00
CA LEU A 109 0.00 -9.94 4.65
C LEU A 109 0.10 -10.56 6.04
N ALA A 110 -0.61 -9.98 7.01
CA ALA A 110 -0.81 -10.53 8.35
C ALA A 110 -2.21 -11.16 8.43
N PRO A 111 -2.42 -12.40 7.92
CA PRO A 111 -3.75 -13.00 7.87
C PRO A 111 -4.37 -13.20 9.26
N GLU A 112 -3.56 -13.30 10.30
CA GLU A 112 -3.98 -13.35 11.70
C GLU A 112 -4.58 -12.03 12.22
N GLU A 113 -4.24 -10.90 11.58
CA GLU A 113 -4.77 -9.57 11.91
C GLU A 113 -5.86 -9.12 10.94
N GLU A 114 -6.15 -9.91 9.90
CA GLU A 114 -7.10 -9.56 8.86
C GLU A 114 -8.53 -9.90 9.26
N THR A 115 -9.46 -9.02 8.89
CA THR A 115 -10.90 -9.26 9.12
C THR A 115 -11.46 -10.19 8.05
N PRO A 116 -12.60 -10.89 8.29
CA PRO A 116 -13.28 -11.66 7.24
C PRO A 116 -13.58 -10.83 5.98
N ASP A 117 -13.76 -9.52 6.14
CA ASP A 117 -14.05 -8.58 5.07
C ASP A 117 -12.80 -8.00 4.39
N PHE A 118 -11.60 -8.42 4.77
CA PHE A 118 -10.33 -7.94 4.23
C PHE A 118 -10.16 -6.42 4.36
N THR A 119 -10.56 -5.85 5.49
CA THR A 119 -10.56 -4.39 5.72
C THR A 119 -9.14 -3.82 5.63
N HIS A 120 -8.14 -4.50 6.20
CA HIS A 120 -6.77 -4.01 6.22
C HIS A 120 -6.14 -4.04 4.83
N LEU A 121 -6.31 -5.15 4.10
CA LEU A 121 -5.91 -5.24 2.71
C LEU A 121 -6.61 -4.19 1.84
N SER A 122 -7.93 -4.02 2.00
CA SER A 122 -8.71 -3.04 1.24
C SER A 122 -8.20 -1.62 1.46
N MET A 123 -7.97 -1.22 2.71
CA MET A 123 -7.40 0.10 3.03
C MET A 123 -5.99 0.26 2.45
N THR A 124 -5.16 -0.76 2.60
CA THR A 124 -3.78 -0.78 2.10
C THR A 124 -3.73 -0.56 0.59
N LEU A 125 -4.57 -1.26 -0.16
CA LEU A 125 -4.70 -1.13 -1.62
C LEU A 125 -5.30 0.23 -2.01
N ARG A 126 -6.30 0.72 -1.27
CA ARG A 126 -6.93 2.01 -1.53
C ARG A 126 -5.95 3.18 -1.40
N LEU A 127 -5.10 3.18 -0.38
CA LEU A 127 -4.09 4.21 -0.19
C LEU A 127 -3.10 4.26 -1.37
N ARG A 128 -2.72 3.10 -1.91
CA ARG A 128 -1.87 2.96 -3.09
C ARG A 128 -2.56 3.43 -4.36
N GLU A 129 -3.85 3.13 -4.50
CA GLU A 129 -4.67 3.59 -5.62
C GLU A 129 -4.74 5.13 -5.66
N ILE A 130 -5.03 5.77 -4.52
CA ILE A 130 -5.09 7.23 -4.41
C ILE A 130 -3.73 7.84 -4.79
N ARG A 131 -2.62 7.24 -4.32
CA ARG A 131 -1.28 7.70 -4.67
C ARG A 131 -0.98 7.56 -6.16
N ALA A 132 -1.31 6.40 -6.74
CA ALA A 132 -1.12 6.16 -8.17
C ALA A 132 -1.92 7.18 -9.00
N TYR A 133 -3.12 7.55 -8.54
CA TYR A 133 -3.95 8.59 -9.15
C TYR A 133 -3.33 9.98 -9.06
N GLU A 134 -2.82 10.37 -7.89
CA GLU A 134 -2.09 11.63 -7.71
C GLU A 134 -0.89 11.71 -8.66
N HIS A 135 -0.11 10.64 -8.76
CA HIS A 135 1.06 10.57 -9.64
C HIS A 135 0.68 10.61 -11.12
N TRP A 136 -0.41 9.95 -11.50
CA TRP A 136 -0.97 10.00 -12.85
C TRP A 136 -1.37 11.42 -13.26
N ASN A 137 -1.89 12.21 -12.33
CA ASN A 137 -2.24 13.62 -12.55
C ASN A 137 -1.05 14.59 -12.44
N GLY A 138 0.18 14.07 -12.33
CA GLY A 138 1.41 14.88 -12.27
C GLY A 138 1.89 15.24 -10.87
N ASN A 139 1.17 14.88 -9.80
CA ASN A 139 1.54 15.14 -8.40
C ASN A 139 2.57 14.12 -7.88
N THR A 140 3.69 13.99 -8.58
CA THR A 140 4.72 12.95 -8.35
C THR A 140 5.50 13.08 -7.03
N HIS A 141 5.30 14.17 -6.28
CA HIS A 141 5.92 14.42 -4.97
C HIS A 141 5.09 13.91 -3.79
N VAL A 142 3.82 13.53 -4.02
CA VAL A 142 2.91 13.01 -3.00
C VAL A 142 3.39 11.64 -2.52
N ILE A 143 3.44 11.46 -1.21
CA ILE A 143 3.77 10.19 -0.56
C ILE A 143 2.56 9.61 0.18
N LEU A 144 2.57 8.31 0.53
CA LEU A 144 1.46 7.68 1.26
C LEU A 144 1.10 8.41 2.55
N ARG A 145 2.11 8.96 3.25
CA ARG A 145 1.90 9.74 4.48
C ARG A 145 0.96 10.93 4.25
N ASP A 146 1.12 11.65 3.15
CA ASP A 146 0.28 12.82 2.83
C ASP A 146 -1.18 12.40 2.65
N ILE A 147 -1.39 11.25 2.01
CA ILE A 147 -2.72 10.71 1.77
C ILE A 147 -3.35 10.30 3.10
N ILE A 148 -2.60 9.62 3.97
CA ILE A 148 -3.06 9.22 5.30
C ILE A 148 -3.44 10.45 6.13
N GLU A 149 -2.61 11.49 6.14
CA GLU A 149 -2.88 12.73 6.88
C GLU A 149 -4.14 13.43 6.36
N ARG A 150 -4.28 13.59 5.04
CA ARG A 150 -5.47 14.19 4.42
C ARG A 150 -6.75 13.41 4.74
N LEU A 151 -6.69 12.08 4.72
CA LEU A 151 -7.85 11.23 5.05
C LEU A 151 -8.19 11.32 6.54
N ALA A 152 -7.20 11.37 7.43
CA ALA A 152 -7.42 11.54 8.86
C ALA A 152 -8.07 12.91 9.16
N GLU A 153 -7.60 13.98 8.53
CA GLU A 153 -8.20 15.32 8.62
C GLU A 153 -9.64 15.32 8.14
N GLN A 154 -9.96 14.64 7.03
CA GLN A 154 -11.34 14.54 6.53
C GLN A 154 -12.27 13.79 7.49
N VAL A 155 -11.79 12.73 8.14
CA VAL A 155 -12.57 11.99 9.14
C VAL A 155 -12.80 12.82 10.40
N ASP A 156 -11.82 13.61 10.82
CA ASP A 156 -11.97 14.50 11.98
C ASP A 156 -12.88 15.71 11.67
N LEU A 157 -13.02 16.10 10.39
CA LEU A 157 -13.94 17.14 9.93
C LEU A 157 -15.38 16.63 9.66
N ASP A 158 -15.60 15.32 9.54
CA ASP A 158 -16.94 14.68 9.43
C ASP A 158 -17.11 13.54 10.47
N PRO A 159 -17.29 13.88 11.76
CA PRO A 159 -17.46 12.88 12.82
C PRO A 159 -18.73 12.02 12.65
N GLY A 160 -19.71 12.45 11.84
CA GLY A 160 -20.95 11.73 11.56
C GLY A 160 -20.82 10.60 10.52
N ALA A 161 -19.61 10.36 9.99
CA ALA A 161 -19.30 9.21 9.14
C ALA A 161 -18.95 7.95 9.94
N ARG A 162 -18.52 8.08 11.22
CA ARG A 162 -18.17 6.94 12.09
C ARG A 162 -19.39 6.17 12.62
N ASP A 163 -20.57 6.80 12.64
CA ASP A 163 -21.80 6.25 13.23
C ASP A 163 -22.78 5.66 12.19
N ARG A 164 -22.32 5.42 10.95
CA ARG A 164 -23.17 4.97 9.83
C ARG A 164 -22.88 3.56 9.29
N ASP A 165 -22.07 2.77 10.00
CA ASP A 165 -21.87 1.34 9.76
C ASP A 165 -22.55 0.47 10.84
#